data_AF-A0A8H2ZZ02-F1
#
_entry.id   AF-A0A8H2ZZ02-F1
#
_cell.length_a   1.000
_cell.length_b   1.000
_cell.length_c   1.000
_cell.angle_alpha   90.00
_cell.angle_beta   90.00
_cell.angle_gamma   90.00
#
_symmetry.space_group_name_H-M   'P 1'
#
loop_
_entity.id
_entity.type
_entity.pdbx_description
1 polymer ?
#
loop_
_entity_poly.entity_id
_entity_poly.type
_entity_poly.pdbx_seq_one_letter_code
_entity_poly.pdbx_strand_id
1 'polypeptide(L)'
;MRRSLRSLVFASALSAGASARSIWITQRDTGFPERLAQYSDCLSTSYYGTYGQGLTHVFVSEPECLSTIKPYLAESAHASAVREAKKDEEHKMLFWLEEALLDDSIRPTGAKSARESISDFIRRVNQEAVRNAAPGQVLMDDEESEVASILYSTNTGALVSLSPSLLHELDKMLPQYINPTMLPTTPLPLTTEKTKPSAKYLKKVLENLRFNPDVARITSSLSLEKMQENIHWLTGEDPKSPIISRHSFSPGARVAADWIQGKFEAAGGKCKQKPFLEGFAPNVVCRFKGTDNTTGLVILSGHYDSRGSFGSVRAPGGDDDGSGVTHVLAIAQAISDNKISFNTNVELVAFAGEEQGLLGSRAYAAELRQADANITLMIQADMLAYRDPSEPLQLGLPEFIGLPEAGHLVANVSKIYAPELTVGLSAACCSDHQSFHEQGFPATQVFERAGPIIDPMYHNSGDLSERSGYDLEQVRSIAKVTFATLLEVAGFSLPVQE
;
A
#
# COMPACT_ATOMS: atom_id res chain seq x y z
N MET A 1 -2.13 -9.22 48.57
CA MET A 1 -1.28 -10.42 48.39
C MET A 1 -1.66 -11.12 47.09
N ARG A 2 -0.75 -11.07 46.10
CA ARG A 2 -0.54 -11.89 44.89
C ARG A 2 -1.63 -12.90 44.44
N ARG A 3 -2.11 -12.74 43.20
CA ARG A 3 -2.48 -13.81 42.25
C ARG A 3 -2.14 -13.34 40.82
N SER A 4 -0.89 -13.52 40.42
CA SER A 4 -0.42 -14.46 39.39
C SER A 4 -0.99 -14.22 37.98
N LEU A 5 -0.24 -13.45 37.17
CA LEU A 5 -0.29 -13.51 35.72
C LEU A 5 0.03 -14.95 35.28
N ARG A 6 -0.84 -15.53 34.45
CA ARG A 6 -0.48 -16.69 33.64
C ARG A 6 0.07 -16.19 32.32
N SER A 7 1.40 -16.23 32.21
CA SER A 7 2.13 -16.19 30.96
C SER A 7 1.72 -17.39 30.10
N LEU A 8 1.15 -17.16 28.91
CA LEU A 8 1.14 -18.17 27.87
C LEU A 8 2.51 -18.15 27.20
N VAL A 9 3.38 -19.04 27.65
CA VAL A 9 4.60 -19.43 26.96
C VAL A 9 4.17 -20.43 25.88
N PHE A 10 4.25 -20.04 24.60
CA PHE A 10 4.34 -21.00 23.51
C PHE A 10 5.81 -21.28 23.28
N ALA A 11 6.25 -22.48 23.65
CA ALA A 11 7.56 -23.00 23.28
C ALA A 11 7.42 -24.44 22.76
N SER A 12 7.96 -24.59 21.55
CA SER A 12 8.48 -25.79 20.88
C SER A 12 7.53 -26.96 20.60
N ALA A 13 7.29 -27.18 19.30
CA ALA A 13 7.59 -28.45 18.67
C ALA A 13 7.73 -28.24 17.15
N LEU A 14 8.97 -28.21 16.66
CA LEU A 14 9.34 -28.58 15.28
C LEU A 14 10.86 -28.74 15.24
N SER A 15 11.33 -29.94 15.58
CA SER A 15 12.59 -30.45 15.04
C SER A 15 12.26 -31.22 13.77
N ALA A 16 12.39 -30.58 12.62
CA ALA A 16 12.38 -31.19 11.30
C ALA A 16 13.63 -30.68 10.57
N GLY A 17 14.36 -31.56 9.89
CA GLY A 17 15.69 -31.26 9.34
C GLY A 17 15.71 -30.02 8.45
N ALA A 18 16.80 -29.26 8.55
CA ALA A 18 17.09 -28.06 7.77
C ALA A 18 16.94 -28.32 6.25
N SER A 19 15.82 -27.91 5.65
CA SER A 19 15.72 -27.77 4.20
C SER A 19 16.08 -26.33 3.84
N ALA A 20 17.10 -26.17 2.99
CA ALA A 20 17.43 -24.86 2.46
C ALA A 20 16.33 -24.44 1.48
N ARG A 21 15.66 -23.33 1.75
CA ARG A 21 14.66 -22.76 0.84
C ARG A 21 15.33 -22.23 -0.42
N SER A 22 14.64 -22.35 -1.55
CA SER A 22 15.07 -21.79 -2.81
C SER A 22 14.13 -20.68 -3.25
N ILE A 23 14.70 -19.51 -3.55
CA ILE A 23 13.95 -18.36 -4.02
C ILE A 23 14.05 -18.34 -5.54
N TRP A 24 12.92 -18.18 -6.18
CA TRP A 24 12.81 -18.08 -7.62
C TRP A 24 12.18 -16.75 -8.01
N ILE A 25 12.79 -16.09 -8.98
CA ILE A 25 12.47 -14.71 -9.35
C ILE A 25 12.28 -14.65 -10.86
N THR A 26 11.17 -14.07 -11.32
CA THR A 26 10.97 -13.75 -12.74
C THR A 26 10.79 -12.25 -12.97
N GLN A 27 11.16 -11.77 -14.16
CA GLN A 27 11.11 -10.35 -14.51
C GLN A 27 10.26 -10.10 -15.77
N ARG A 28 9.57 -8.95 -15.80
CA ARG A 28 8.85 -8.39 -16.95
C ARG A 28 7.82 -9.33 -17.57
N ASP A 29 7.01 -10.00 -16.75
CA ASP A 29 6.05 -10.98 -17.26
C ASP A 29 4.63 -10.69 -16.76
N THR A 30 3.86 -9.94 -17.54
CA THR A 30 2.46 -9.64 -17.27
C THR A 30 1.60 -10.92 -17.36
N GLY A 31 0.91 -11.27 -16.27
CA GLY A 31 0.02 -12.44 -16.22
C GLY A 31 0.74 -13.80 -16.07
N PHE A 32 2.00 -13.77 -15.65
CA PHE A 32 2.78 -14.97 -15.38
C PHE A 32 2.30 -15.77 -14.16
N PRO A 33 1.94 -15.16 -13.02
CA PRO A 33 1.52 -15.90 -11.84
C PRO A 33 0.31 -16.80 -12.09
N GLU A 34 -0.69 -16.34 -12.86
CA GLU A 34 -1.87 -17.14 -13.20
C GLU A 34 -1.58 -18.28 -14.16
N ARG A 35 -0.61 -18.10 -15.08
CA ARG A 35 -0.16 -19.18 -15.97
C ARG A 35 0.63 -20.25 -15.21
N LEU A 36 1.43 -19.85 -14.22
CA LEU A 36 2.22 -20.79 -13.38
C LEU A 36 1.36 -21.72 -12.54
N ALA A 37 0.23 -21.24 -12.03
CA ALA A 37 -0.73 -22.09 -11.34
C ALA A 37 -1.26 -23.25 -12.21
N GLN A 38 -1.16 -23.15 -13.54
CA GLN A 38 -1.54 -24.21 -14.47
C GLN A 38 -0.38 -25.19 -14.76
N TYR A 39 0.87 -24.79 -14.54
CA TYR A 39 2.04 -25.60 -14.84
C TYR A 39 2.47 -26.51 -13.68
N SER A 40 2.29 -26.09 -12.42
CA SER A 40 2.60 -26.95 -11.26
C SER A 40 1.94 -26.48 -9.96
N ASP A 41 1.37 -27.43 -9.21
CA ASP A 41 0.82 -27.20 -7.87
C ASP A 41 1.88 -26.69 -6.86
N CYS A 42 3.17 -26.98 -7.09
CA CYS A 42 4.21 -26.53 -6.18
C CYS A 42 4.52 -25.03 -6.32
N LEU A 43 4.30 -24.44 -7.51
CA LEU A 43 4.43 -23.01 -7.72
C LEU A 43 3.22 -22.23 -7.20
N SER A 44 2.02 -22.82 -7.28
CA SER A 44 0.80 -22.19 -6.77
C SER A 44 0.77 -22.03 -5.25
N THR A 45 1.57 -22.81 -4.55
CA THR A 45 1.72 -22.78 -3.09
C THR A 45 3.00 -22.09 -2.63
N SER A 46 3.79 -21.51 -3.54
CA SER A 46 5.07 -20.88 -3.22
C SER A 46 5.18 -19.44 -3.72
N TYR A 47 4.10 -18.79 -4.16
CA TYR A 47 4.11 -17.39 -4.59
C TYR A 47 4.14 -16.43 -3.40
N TYR A 48 5.03 -15.42 -3.43
CA TYR A 48 5.19 -14.44 -2.35
C TYR A 48 4.90 -13.00 -2.79
N GLY A 49 4.48 -12.78 -4.03
CA GLY A 49 4.01 -11.46 -4.47
C GLY A 49 4.68 -10.96 -5.74
N THR A 50 4.19 -9.79 -6.17
CA THR A 50 4.75 -9.05 -7.30
C THR A 50 5.42 -7.79 -6.79
N TYR A 51 6.62 -7.50 -7.29
CA TYR A 51 7.46 -6.44 -6.76
C TYR A 51 8.01 -5.60 -7.90
N GLY A 52 7.93 -4.28 -7.72
CA GLY A 52 8.50 -3.32 -8.63
C GLY A 52 7.84 -3.14 -9.97
N GLN A 53 8.29 -2.09 -10.62
CA GLN A 53 7.83 -1.64 -11.93
C GLN A 53 8.12 -2.66 -13.04
N GLY A 54 9.12 -3.51 -12.83
CA GLY A 54 9.42 -4.62 -13.73
C GLY A 54 8.48 -5.81 -13.59
N LEU A 55 7.48 -5.75 -12.69
CA LEU A 55 6.62 -6.88 -12.31
C LEU A 55 7.46 -8.10 -11.97
N THR A 56 8.32 -7.94 -10.97
CA THR A 56 9.19 -9.00 -10.48
C THR A 56 8.38 -9.95 -9.61
N HIS A 57 8.17 -11.18 -10.05
CA HIS A 57 7.44 -12.16 -9.26
C HIS A 57 8.41 -12.97 -8.41
N VAL A 58 8.13 -13.08 -7.11
CA VAL A 58 8.97 -13.85 -6.19
C VAL A 58 8.23 -15.09 -5.72
N PHE A 59 8.94 -16.21 -5.76
CA PHE A 59 8.47 -17.50 -5.27
C PHE A 59 9.51 -18.08 -4.31
N VAL A 60 9.07 -18.74 -3.24
CA VAL A 60 9.96 -19.42 -2.29
C VAL A 60 9.48 -20.86 -2.14
N SER A 61 10.25 -21.79 -2.69
CA SER A 61 9.88 -23.21 -2.79
C SER A 61 10.95 -24.13 -2.22
N GLU A 62 10.53 -25.35 -1.89
CA GLU A 62 11.42 -26.42 -1.48
C GLU A 62 12.28 -26.91 -2.67
N PRO A 63 13.51 -27.39 -2.44
CA PRO A 63 14.41 -27.86 -3.50
C PRO A 63 13.80 -28.91 -4.45
N GLU A 64 12.86 -29.73 -3.96
CA GLU A 64 12.17 -30.72 -4.76
C GLU A 64 11.32 -30.08 -5.87
N CYS A 65 10.65 -28.95 -5.59
CA CYS A 65 9.84 -28.19 -6.55
C CYS A 65 10.71 -27.63 -7.68
N LEU A 66 11.93 -27.18 -7.38
CA LEU A 66 12.88 -26.69 -8.39
C LEU A 66 13.16 -27.74 -9.47
N SER A 67 13.25 -29.03 -9.09
CA SER A 67 13.54 -30.08 -10.06
C SER A 67 12.39 -30.29 -11.05
N THR A 68 11.14 -30.12 -10.60
CA THR A 68 9.93 -30.18 -11.42
C THR A 68 9.82 -28.99 -12.37
N ILE A 69 10.22 -27.79 -11.94
CA ILE A 69 10.03 -26.56 -12.74
C ILE A 69 11.21 -26.23 -13.66
N LYS A 70 12.39 -26.84 -13.41
CA LYS A 70 13.65 -26.61 -14.16
C LYS A 70 13.49 -26.64 -15.70
N PRO A 71 12.69 -27.54 -16.31
CA PRO A 71 12.49 -27.53 -17.76
C PRO A 71 11.86 -26.23 -18.28
N TYR A 72 10.93 -25.64 -17.51
CA TYR A 72 10.24 -24.39 -17.85
C TYR A 72 11.13 -23.16 -17.62
N LEU A 73 12.05 -23.24 -16.66
CA LEU A 73 13.03 -22.17 -16.39
C LEU A 73 13.99 -21.94 -17.56
N ALA A 74 14.34 -23.01 -18.28
CA ALA A 74 15.23 -22.92 -19.44
C ALA A 74 14.56 -22.25 -20.65
N GLU A 75 13.23 -22.26 -20.71
CA GLU A 75 12.44 -21.59 -21.75
C GLU A 75 12.14 -20.11 -21.38
N SER A 76 12.05 -19.80 -20.07
CA SER A 76 11.89 -18.43 -19.59
C SER A 76 13.26 -17.75 -19.44
N ALA A 77 13.67 -16.95 -20.42
CA ALA A 77 14.94 -16.20 -20.40
C ALA A 77 15.09 -15.18 -19.24
N HIS A 78 14.07 -15.04 -18.39
CA HIS A 78 13.96 -14.03 -17.34
C HIS A 78 13.83 -14.61 -15.92
N ALA A 79 14.15 -15.89 -15.74
CA ALA A 79 14.07 -16.59 -14.46
C ALA A 79 15.44 -16.73 -13.76
N SER A 80 15.51 -16.45 -12.46
CA SER A 80 16.70 -16.64 -11.61
C SER A 80 16.38 -17.47 -10.38
N ALA A 81 17.26 -18.43 -10.04
CA ALA A 81 17.18 -19.21 -8.81
C ALA A 81 18.26 -18.74 -7.82
N VAL A 82 17.85 -18.46 -6.60
CA VAL A 82 18.67 -17.93 -5.50
C VAL A 82 18.56 -18.91 -4.34
N ARG A 83 19.69 -19.28 -3.74
CA ARG A 83 19.71 -20.17 -2.58
C ARG A 83 19.91 -19.34 -1.33
N GLU A 84 18.99 -19.49 -0.37
CA GLU A 84 19.18 -18.95 0.97
C GLU A 84 20.32 -19.75 1.65
N ALA A 85 21.26 -19.06 2.30
CA ALA A 85 22.38 -19.75 2.93
C ALA A 85 21.91 -20.45 4.21
N LYS A 86 22.50 -21.60 4.56
CA LYS A 86 22.19 -22.33 5.81
C LYS A 86 22.39 -21.48 7.09
N LYS A 87 23.16 -20.39 7.01
CA LYS A 87 23.40 -19.45 8.12
C LYS A 87 22.27 -18.40 8.28
N ASP A 88 21.33 -18.31 7.35
CA ASP A 88 20.19 -17.37 7.40
C ASP A 88 18.96 -17.93 8.15
N GLU A 89 19.04 -19.17 8.65
CA GLU A 89 17.93 -19.83 9.39
C GLU A 89 17.64 -19.19 10.76
N GLU A 90 18.57 -18.41 11.34
CA GLU A 90 18.29 -17.60 12.52
C GLU A 90 17.60 -16.27 12.14
N HIS A 91 16.27 -16.35 11.98
CA HIS A 91 15.32 -15.23 12.07
C HIS A 91 15.61 -13.97 11.23
N LYS A 92 16.03 -14.09 9.97
CA LYS A 92 16.10 -12.94 9.05
C LYS A 92 14.80 -12.79 8.24
N MET A 93 14.45 -11.54 7.92
CA MET A 93 13.27 -11.15 7.14
C MET A 93 13.70 -10.77 5.72
N LEU A 94 12.91 -11.16 4.73
CA LEU A 94 13.20 -10.86 3.33
C LEU A 94 12.52 -9.56 2.91
N PHE A 95 13.27 -8.71 2.20
CA PHE A 95 12.78 -7.45 1.65
C PHE A 95 13.16 -7.33 0.19
N TRP A 96 12.26 -6.80 -0.61
CA TRP A 96 12.56 -6.25 -1.92
C TRP A 96 12.81 -4.75 -1.76
N LEU A 97 14.04 -4.32 -2.02
CA LEU A 97 14.41 -2.90 -2.04
C LEU A 97 14.46 -2.42 -3.49
N GLU A 98 13.81 -1.32 -3.81
CA GLU A 98 13.74 -0.87 -5.20
C GLU A 98 13.67 0.64 -5.39
N GLU A 99 14.09 1.08 -6.56
CA GLU A 99 14.01 2.47 -6.97
C GLU A 99 12.59 2.85 -7.39
N ALA A 100 12.05 3.89 -6.76
CA ALA A 100 10.75 4.47 -7.10
C ALA A 100 10.76 5.07 -8.51
N LEU A 101 9.59 5.12 -9.18
CA LEU A 101 9.49 5.67 -10.54
C LEU A 101 9.38 7.19 -10.48
N LEU A 102 10.53 7.84 -10.39
CA LEU A 102 10.64 9.29 -10.39
C LEU A 102 10.88 9.81 -11.82
N ASP A 103 10.29 10.95 -12.14
CA ASP A 103 10.70 11.71 -13.30
C ASP A 103 12.17 12.19 -13.14
N ASP A 104 12.92 12.18 -14.24
CA ASP A 104 14.33 12.56 -14.23
C ASP A 104 14.56 13.98 -13.68
N SER A 105 13.57 14.88 -13.81
CA SER A 105 13.65 16.25 -13.33
C SER A 105 13.69 16.39 -11.81
N ILE A 106 13.13 15.43 -11.06
CA ILE A 106 13.09 15.47 -9.59
C ILE A 106 14.11 14.52 -8.94
N ARG A 107 14.85 13.76 -9.75
CA ARG A 107 15.90 12.89 -9.22
C ARG A 107 16.97 13.73 -8.54
N PRO A 108 17.33 13.45 -7.26
CA PRO A 108 18.33 14.25 -6.56
C PRO A 108 19.66 14.33 -7.32
N THR A 109 20.25 15.52 -7.39
CA THR A 109 21.56 15.70 -8.05
C THR A 109 22.62 14.85 -7.34
N GLY A 110 23.28 13.97 -8.08
CA GLY A 110 24.25 13.02 -7.53
C GLY A 110 23.63 11.78 -6.88
N ALA A 111 22.33 11.53 -7.08
CA ALA A 111 21.71 10.25 -6.72
C ALA A 111 22.48 9.09 -7.34
N LYS A 112 22.82 8.11 -6.50
CA LYS A 112 23.47 6.88 -6.94
C LYS A 112 22.45 5.96 -7.60
N SER A 113 22.93 5.03 -8.42
CA SER A 113 22.05 3.96 -8.93
C SER A 113 21.40 3.18 -7.78
N ALA A 114 20.26 2.53 -8.05
CA ALA A 114 19.61 1.66 -7.06
C ALA A 114 20.58 0.64 -6.46
N ARG A 115 21.34 -0.04 -7.33
CA ARG A 115 22.34 -1.05 -6.95
C ARG A 115 23.41 -0.50 -6.01
N GLU A 116 23.98 0.65 -6.32
CA GLU A 116 24.99 1.29 -5.47
C GLU A 116 24.38 1.74 -4.14
N SER A 117 23.20 2.35 -4.17
CA SER A 117 22.49 2.83 -2.99
C SER A 117 22.20 1.69 -2.00
N ILE A 118 21.71 0.55 -2.51
CA ILE A 118 21.44 -0.65 -1.73
C ILE A 118 22.74 -1.26 -1.20
N SER A 119 23.78 -1.38 -2.03
CA SER A 119 25.08 -1.92 -1.59
C SER A 119 25.70 -1.08 -0.47
N ASP A 120 25.61 0.26 -0.59
CA ASP A 120 26.07 1.17 0.45
C ASP A 120 25.23 1.05 1.74
N PHE A 121 23.92 0.86 1.63
CA PHE A 121 23.07 0.60 2.79
C PHE A 121 23.51 -0.66 3.54
N ILE A 122 23.63 -1.79 2.84
CA ILE A 122 24.03 -3.08 3.43
C ILE A 122 25.40 -2.97 4.11
N ARG A 123 26.37 -2.31 3.47
CA ARG A 123 27.70 -2.06 4.05
C ARG A 123 27.62 -1.23 5.32
N ARG A 124 26.80 -0.16 5.35
CA ARG A 124 26.66 0.71 6.53
C ARG A 124 26.09 -0.05 7.73
N VAL A 125 24.99 -0.77 7.55
CA VAL A 125 24.30 -1.44 8.66
C VAL A 125 25.14 -2.55 9.29
N ASN A 126 25.88 -3.31 8.47
CA ASN A 126 26.81 -4.32 8.98
C ASN A 126 27.99 -3.68 9.73
N GLN A 127 28.53 -2.55 9.24
CA GLN A 127 29.60 -1.82 9.95
C GLN A 127 29.13 -1.27 11.30
N GLU A 128 27.91 -0.77 11.38
CA GLU A 128 27.31 -0.27 12.63
C GLU A 128 27.05 -1.40 13.63
N ALA A 129 26.54 -2.54 13.17
CA ALA A 129 26.33 -3.73 14.01
C ALA A 129 27.63 -4.19 14.68
N VAL A 130 28.73 -4.26 13.92
CA VAL A 130 30.07 -4.60 14.44
C VAL A 130 30.55 -3.59 15.49
N ARG A 131 30.32 -2.28 15.26
CA ARG A 131 30.71 -1.24 16.23
C ARG A 131 29.93 -1.35 17.54
N ASN A 132 28.64 -1.61 17.46
CA ASN A 132 27.76 -1.69 18.63
C ASN A 132 28.01 -2.94 19.48
N ALA A 133 28.56 -4.00 18.89
CA ALA A 133 29.00 -5.19 19.62
C ALA A 133 30.29 -4.95 20.45
N ALA A 134 31.01 -3.84 20.24
CA ALA A 134 32.37 -3.63 20.72
C ALA A 134 32.59 -2.72 21.96
N PRO A 135 31.72 -2.63 23.00
CA PRO A 135 32.15 -2.15 24.31
C PRO A 135 32.45 -3.34 25.26
N GLY A 136 33.70 -3.82 25.26
CA GLY A 136 34.29 -4.56 26.39
C GLY A 136 34.30 -6.10 26.35
N GLN A 137 33.92 -6.75 25.25
CA GLN A 137 34.10 -8.20 25.08
C GLN A 137 34.98 -8.49 23.85
N VAL A 138 36.09 -9.18 24.08
CA VAL A 138 36.93 -9.76 23.02
C VAL A 138 36.19 -11.00 22.51
N LEU A 139 35.59 -10.90 21.33
CA LEU A 139 35.03 -12.06 20.63
C LEU A 139 36.19 -12.88 20.06
N MET A 140 36.45 -14.04 20.67
CA MET A 140 37.25 -15.11 20.04
C MET A 140 36.30 -15.95 19.19
N ASP A 141 36.01 -15.48 17.98
CA ASP A 141 35.69 -16.26 16.78
C ASP A 141 35.33 -15.28 15.65
N ASP A 142 35.89 -15.49 14.45
CA ASP A 142 35.69 -14.71 13.22
C ASP A 142 34.26 -14.86 12.64
N GLU A 143 33.21 -14.86 13.47
CA GLU A 143 31.82 -14.91 13.01
C GLU A 143 31.21 -13.50 13.02
N GLU A 144 31.29 -12.85 11.85
CA GLU A 144 30.69 -11.55 11.57
C GLU A 144 29.20 -11.53 11.99
N SER A 145 28.79 -10.54 12.79
CA SER A 145 27.38 -10.25 13.03
C SER A 145 26.74 -9.61 11.79
N GLU A 146 26.64 -10.36 10.69
CA GLU A 146 26.02 -9.90 9.45
C GLU A 146 24.51 -9.77 9.68
N VAL A 147 24.05 -8.52 9.84
CA VAL A 147 22.64 -8.17 10.07
C VAL A 147 21.88 -7.93 8.77
N ALA A 148 22.58 -7.84 7.63
CA ALA A 148 21.99 -7.62 6.32
C ALA A 148 22.83 -8.24 5.19
N SER A 149 22.19 -8.90 4.22
CA SER A 149 22.86 -9.48 3.04
C SER A 149 22.04 -9.30 1.76
N ILE A 150 22.72 -9.20 0.60
CA ILE A 150 22.07 -9.16 -0.72
C ILE A 150 21.99 -10.58 -1.27
N LEU A 151 20.77 -11.07 -1.49
CA LEU A 151 20.53 -12.40 -2.06
C LEU A 151 20.44 -12.35 -3.58
N TYR A 152 19.88 -11.28 -4.13
CA TYR A 152 19.70 -11.08 -5.57
C TYR A 152 19.66 -9.60 -5.92
N SER A 153 20.11 -9.22 -7.10
CA SER A 153 20.11 -7.83 -7.55
C SER A 153 19.75 -7.71 -9.02
N THR A 154 18.98 -6.67 -9.35
CA THR A 154 18.69 -6.19 -10.70
C THR A 154 19.33 -4.80 -10.87
N ASN A 155 19.00 -4.11 -11.97
CA ASN A 155 19.42 -2.72 -12.16
C ASN A 155 18.63 -1.75 -11.27
N THR A 156 17.38 -2.08 -10.94
CA THR A 156 16.43 -1.17 -10.27
C THR A 156 16.04 -1.63 -8.87
N GLY A 157 16.46 -2.83 -8.44
CA GLY A 157 16.15 -3.33 -7.10
C GLY A 157 16.97 -4.55 -6.69
N ALA A 158 16.73 -5.04 -5.48
CA ALA A 158 17.41 -6.19 -4.91
C ALA A 158 16.53 -6.92 -3.90
N LEU A 159 16.67 -8.24 -3.86
CA LEU A 159 16.20 -9.04 -2.74
C LEU A 159 17.29 -9.07 -1.68
N VAL A 160 16.93 -8.65 -0.47
CA VAL A 160 17.84 -8.57 0.67
C VAL A 160 17.27 -9.34 1.86
N SER A 161 18.15 -9.91 2.66
CA SER A 161 17.84 -10.52 3.95
C SER A 161 18.28 -9.56 5.04
N LEU A 162 17.37 -9.20 5.96
CA LEU A 162 17.61 -8.22 7.02
C LEU A 162 17.24 -8.78 8.39
N SER A 163 18.00 -8.42 9.43
CA SER A 163 17.61 -8.68 10.82
C SER A 163 16.32 -7.93 11.17
N PRO A 164 15.37 -8.55 11.91
CA PRO A 164 14.15 -7.91 12.39
C PRO A 164 14.41 -6.64 13.21
N SER A 165 15.59 -6.53 13.82
CA SER A 165 16.01 -5.34 14.57
C SER A 165 16.08 -4.07 13.72
N LEU A 166 16.24 -4.20 12.40
CA LEU A 166 16.30 -3.08 11.46
C LEU A 166 14.93 -2.60 11.00
N LEU A 167 13.84 -3.35 11.25
CA LEU A 167 12.51 -3.06 10.72
C LEU A 167 12.02 -1.65 11.08
N HIS A 168 12.29 -1.20 12.31
CA HIS A 168 11.78 0.06 12.86
C HIS A 168 12.45 1.32 12.30
N GLU A 169 13.60 1.16 11.64
CA GLU A 169 14.44 2.26 11.17
C GLU A 169 14.77 2.14 9.67
N LEU A 170 14.32 1.05 9.01
CA LEU A 170 14.71 0.68 7.66
C LEU A 170 14.47 1.82 6.66
N ASP A 171 13.28 2.38 6.67
CA ASP A 171 12.85 3.48 5.80
C ASP A 171 13.60 4.78 6.10
N LYS A 172 14.00 5.04 7.35
CA LYS A 172 14.87 6.19 7.70
C LYS A 172 16.31 6.02 7.25
N MET A 173 16.76 4.79 7.01
CA MET A 173 18.12 4.43 6.62
C MET A 173 18.32 4.27 5.10
N LEU A 174 17.22 4.30 4.35
CA LEU A 174 17.23 4.23 2.89
C LEU A 174 17.10 5.64 2.29
N PRO A 175 17.70 5.89 1.11
CA PRO A 175 17.43 7.11 0.35
C PRO A 175 15.93 7.25 0.04
N GLN A 176 15.47 8.49 -0.15
CA GLN A 176 14.05 8.81 -0.40
C GLN A 176 13.47 8.08 -1.63
N TYR A 177 14.30 7.80 -2.63
CA TYR A 177 13.91 7.12 -3.87
C TYR A 177 14.06 5.60 -3.80
N ILE A 178 14.40 5.02 -2.64
CA ILE A 178 14.46 3.56 -2.45
C ILE A 178 13.34 3.13 -1.50
N ASN A 179 12.45 2.28 -2.00
CA ASN A 179 11.27 1.79 -1.31
C ASN A 179 11.52 0.38 -0.77
N PRO A 180 11.28 0.13 0.53
CA PRO A 180 11.36 -1.20 1.11
C PRO A 180 10.00 -1.91 1.10
N THR A 181 9.91 -3.05 0.43
CA THR A 181 8.72 -3.91 0.50
C THR A 181 9.08 -5.25 1.13
N MET A 182 8.58 -5.50 2.33
CA MET A 182 8.76 -6.78 3.02
C MET A 182 8.12 -7.92 2.22
N LEU A 183 8.70 -9.11 2.18
CA LEU A 183 7.99 -10.28 1.64
C LEU A 183 7.06 -10.86 2.71
N PRO A 184 5.87 -11.38 2.35
CA PRO A 184 5.02 -12.12 3.26
C PRO A 184 5.77 -13.27 3.94
N THR A 185 5.40 -13.61 5.17
CA THR A 185 5.97 -14.78 5.87
C THR A 185 5.36 -16.10 5.40
N THR A 186 4.24 -16.04 4.69
CA THR A 186 3.53 -17.18 4.13
C THR A 186 3.14 -16.91 2.68
N PRO A 187 3.12 -17.93 1.80
CA PRO A 187 2.74 -17.77 0.41
C PRO A 187 1.34 -17.17 0.24
N LEU A 188 1.17 -16.37 -0.81
CA LEU A 188 -0.07 -15.77 -1.24
C LEU A 188 -0.87 -16.72 -2.14
N PRO A 189 -2.21 -16.68 -2.11
CA PRO A 189 -3.03 -17.54 -2.95
C PRO A 189 -3.03 -17.05 -4.42
N LEU A 190 -2.64 -17.91 -5.37
CA LEU A 190 -2.64 -17.59 -6.81
C LEU A 190 -4.02 -17.63 -7.52
N THR A 191 -5.14 -17.51 -6.80
CA THR A 191 -6.48 -17.71 -7.41
C THR A 191 -7.21 -16.41 -7.72
N THR A 192 -7.58 -16.26 -9.00
CA THR A 192 -8.44 -15.18 -9.51
C THR A 192 -9.93 -15.55 -9.53
N GLU A 193 -10.34 -16.74 -9.07
CA GLU A 193 -11.76 -17.14 -9.10
C GLU A 193 -12.66 -16.18 -8.30
N LYS A 194 -12.13 -15.60 -7.21
CA LYS A 194 -12.87 -14.64 -6.38
C LYS A 194 -13.10 -13.29 -7.06
N THR A 195 -12.27 -12.88 -8.02
CA THR A 195 -12.47 -11.60 -8.73
C THR A 195 -13.55 -11.70 -9.80
N LYS A 196 -13.83 -12.89 -10.36
CA LYS A 196 -14.74 -13.05 -11.51
C LYS A 196 -16.17 -12.54 -11.27
N PRO A 197 -16.85 -12.85 -10.14
CA PRO A 197 -18.19 -12.32 -9.89
C PRO A 197 -18.21 -10.80 -9.82
N SER A 198 -17.25 -10.21 -9.10
CA SER A 198 -17.11 -8.76 -8.96
C SER A 198 -16.76 -8.11 -10.30
N ALA A 199 -15.85 -8.67 -11.09
CA ALA A 199 -15.53 -8.17 -12.43
C ALA A 199 -16.77 -8.17 -13.35
N LYS A 200 -17.59 -9.22 -13.30
CA LYS A 200 -18.87 -9.25 -14.04
C LYS A 200 -19.85 -8.19 -13.54
N TYR A 201 -19.92 -7.97 -12.22
CA TYR A 201 -20.75 -6.94 -11.63
C TYR A 201 -20.30 -5.53 -12.08
N LEU A 202 -19.00 -5.23 -12.00
CA LEU A 202 -18.43 -3.95 -12.42
C LEU A 202 -18.63 -3.69 -13.92
N LYS A 203 -18.51 -4.71 -14.78
CA LYS A 203 -18.88 -4.60 -16.20
C LYS A 203 -20.35 -4.19 -16.38
N LYS A 204 -21.25 -4.80 -15.63
CA LYS A 204 -22.67 -4.44 -15.66
C LYS A 204 -22.91 -3.01 -15.17
N VAL A 205 -22.22 -2.55 -14.12
CA VAL A 205 -22.31 -1.15 -13.67
C VAL A 205 -21.84 -0.22 -14.78
N LEU A 206 -20.69 -0.51 -15.40
CA LEU A 206 -20.13 0.26 -16.50
C LEU A 206 -21.05 0.33 -17.72
N GLU A 207 -21.63 -0.81 -18.15
CA GLU A 207 -22.59 -0.88 -19.27
C GLU A 207 -23.84 -0.04 -19.03
N ASN A 208 -24.25 0.10 -17.77
CA ASN A 208 -25.40 0.88 -17.37
C ASN A 208 -25.01 2.26 -16.85
N LEU A 209 -23.77 2.73 -16.99
CA LEU A 209 -23.36 4.02 -16.45
C LEU A 209 -23.98 5.16 -17.26
N ARG A 210 -24.62 6.12 -16.59
CA ARG A 210 -25.27 7.28 -17.19
C ARG A 210 -25.23 8.43 -16.20
N PHE A 211 -25.29 9.66 -16.71
CA PHE A 211 -25.39 10.85 -15.86
C PHE A 211 -26.59 10.75 -14.93
N ASN A 212 -26.34 10.92 -13.63
CA ASN A 212 -27.36 11.00 -12.60
C ASN A 212 -27.28 12.37 -11.90
N PRO A 213 -28.34 13.19 -11.96
CA PRO A 213 -28.33 14.52 -11.35
C PRO A 213 -28.15 14.49 -9.82
N ASP A 214 -28.62 13.44 -9.14
CA ASP A 214 -28.43 13.30 -7.69
C ASP A 214 -26.96 13.01 -7.36
N VAL A 215 -26.30 12.14 -8.12
CA VAL A 215 -24.86 11.88 -7.96
C VAL A 215 -24.08 13.17 -8.19
N ALA A 216 -24.35 13.90 -9.27
CA ALA A 216 -23.68 15.17 -9.56
C ALA A 216 -23.87 16.22 -8.45
N ARG A 217 -25.09 16.32 -7.89
CA ARG A 217 -25.39 17.22 -6.76
C ARG A 217 -24.62 16.82 -5.51
N ILE A 218 -24.61 15.54 -5.16
CA ILE A 218 -23.93 15.00 -3.97
C ILE A 218 -22.43 15.22 -4.07
N THR A 219 -21.80 14.83 -5.18
CA THR A 219 -20.34 14.95 -5.33
C THR A 219 -19.90 16.41 -5.41
N SER A 220 -20.75 17.32 -5.87
CA SER A 220 -20.48 18.76 -5.83
C SER A 220 -20.52 19.38 -4.43
N SER A 221 -21.01 18.65 -3.41
CA SER A 221 -21.03 19.14 -2.01
C SER A 221 -19.69 19.01 -1.28
N LEU A 222 -18.67 18.41 -1.90
CA LEU A 222 -17.33 18.28 -1.34
C LEU A 222 -16.70 19.66 -1.07
N SER A 223 -16.36 19.92 0.19
CA SER A 223 -15.87 21.23 0.65
C SER A 223 -14.34 21.32 0.65
N LEU A 224 -13.81 22.27 -0.13
CA LEU A 224 -12.37 22.60 -0.12
C LEU A 224 -11.91 23.15 1.22
N GLU A 225 -12.75 23.94 1.90
CA GLU A 225 -12.43 24.48 3.22
C GLU A 225 -12.20 23.34 4.21
N LYS A 226 -13.06 22.31 4.18
CA LYS A 226 -12.88 21.12 5.03
C LYS A 226 -11.70 20.27 4.61
N MET A 227 -11.39 20.18 3.32
CA MET A 227 -10.17 19.53 2.86
C MET A 227 -8.92 20.25 3.37
N GLN A 228 -8.87 21.58 3.28
CA GLN A 228 -7.77 22.40 3.80
C GLN A 228 -7.59 22.24 5.32
N GLU A 229 -8.69 22.32 6.08
CA GLU A 229 -8.66 22.09 7.53
C GLU A 229 -8.12 20.69 7.88
N ASN A 230 -8.55 19.67 7.14
CA ASN A 230 -8.14 18.30 7.40
C ASN A 230 -6.64 18.09 7.09
N ILE A 231 -6.15 18.59 5.95
CA ILE A 231 -4.74 18.42 5.62
C ILE A 231 -3.84 19.19 6.58
N HIS A 232 -4.19 20.43 6.94
CA HIS A 232 -3.44 21.21 7.92
C HIS A 232 -3.34 20.50 9.27
N TRP A 233 -4.40 19.82 9.69
CA TRP A 233 -4.36 19.02 10.90
C TRP A 233 -3.40 17.83 10.75
N LEU A 234 -3.51 17.07 9.66
CA LEU A 234 -2.69 15.87 9.43
C LEU A 234 -1.19 16.20 9.34
N THR A 235 -0.82 17.27 8.63
CA THR A 235 0.58 17.68 8.43
C THR A 235 1.19 18.42 9.63
N GLY A 236 0.38 18.81 10.61
CA GLY A 236 0.80 19.65 11.72
C GLY A 236 0.97 21.13 11.36
N GLU A 237 0.42 21.58 10.23
CA GLU A 237 0.38 22.99 9.83
C GLU A 237 -0.65 23.79 10.63
N ASP A 238 -1.73 23.15 11.11
CA ASP A 238 -2.62 23.74 12.11
C ASP A 238 -1.88 23.81 13.47
N PRO A 239 -1.71 25.01 14.08
CA PRO A 239 -1.09 25.14 15.40
C PRO A 239 -1.76 24.35 16.53
N LYS A 240 -3.01 23.90 16.34
CA LYS A 240 -3.73 23.05 17.29
C LYS A 240 -3.42 21.56 17.12
N SER A 241 -2.86 21.16 15.99
CA SER A 241 -2.45 19.77 15.75
C SER A 241 -1.16 19.48 16.50
N PRO A 242 -1.11 18.44 17.36
CA PRO A 242 0.12 18.04 18.03
C PRO A 242 1.01 17.15 17.15
N ILE A 243 0.61 16.88 15.90
CA ILE A 243 1.29 15.94 15.01
C ILE A 243 2.56 16.61 14.46
N ILE A 244 3.72 16.01 14.75
CA ILE A 244 5.02 16.39 14.16
C ILE A 244 5.39 15.44 13.02
N SER A 245 4.95 14.19 13.13
CA SER A 245 5.29 13.10 12.23
C SER A 245 4.15 12.10 12.23
N ARG A 246 3.84 11.54 11.07
CA ARG A 246 2.94 10.39 10.94
C ARG A 246 3.65 9.11 10.57
N HIS A 247 4.98 9.05 10.67
CA HIS A 247 5.72 7.79 10.58
C HIS A 247 5.08 6.71 11.47
N SER A 248 4.94 5.48 10.97
CA SER A 248 4.13 4.41 11.58
C SER A 248 4.42 4.11 13.05
N PHE A 249 5.64 4.36 13.51
CA PHE A 249 6.06 4.16 14.91
C PHE A 249 5.98 5.40 15.79
N SER A 250 5.67 6.56 15.19
CA SER A 250 5.59 7.82 15.92
C SER A 250 4.31 7.90 16.76
N PRO A 251 4.33 8.63 17.89
CA PRO A 251 3.11 8.95 18.62
C PRO A 251 2.09 9.73 17.77
N GLY A 252 2.57 10.56 16.83
CA GLY A 252 1.72 11.37 15.96
C GLY A 252 0.85 10.53 15.01
N ALA A 253 1.35 9.38 14.53
CA ALA A 253 0.54 8.44 13.76
C ALA A 253 -0.66 7.91 14.56
N ARG A 254 -0.50 7.63 15.87
CA ARG A 254 -1.62 7.20 16.73
C ARG A 254 -2.63 8.32 16.97
N VAL A 255 -2.15 9.55 17.14
CA VAL A 255 -3.03 10.73 17.22
C VAL A 255 -3.81 10.92 15.92
N ALA A 256 -3.18 10.73 14.77
CA ALA A 256 -3.85 10.75 13.47
C ALA A 256 -4.92 9.65 13.39
N ALA A 257 -4.61 8.42 13.78
CA ALA A 257 -5.55 7.31 13.79
C ALA A 257 -6.81 7.59 14.64
N ASP A 258 -6.62 8.10 15.86
CA ASP A 258 -7.72 8.48 16.75
C ASP A 258 -8.58 9.60 16.16
N TRP A 259 -7.93 10.60 15.57
CA TRP A 259 -8.62 11.73 14.95
C TRP A 259 -9.40 11.33 13.68
N ILE A 260 -8.80 10.52 12.79
CA ILE A 260 -9.44 9.97 11.60
C ILE A 260 -10.65 9.11 12.00
N GLN A 261 -10.49 8.25 13.00
CA GLN A 261 -11.61 7.46 13.54
C GLN A 261 -12.76 8.37 13.98
N GLY A 262 -12.47 9.42 14.77
CA GLY A 262 -13.49 10.36 15.23
C GLY A 262 -14.24 11.06 14.09
N LYS A 263 -13.53 11.42 13.00
CA LYS A 263 -14.14 12.01 11.81
C LYS A 263 -15.07 11.03 11.09
N PHE A 264 -14.65 9.77 10.93
CA PHE A 264 -15.48 8.74 10.32
C PHE A 264 -16.69 8.37 11.19
N GLU A 265 -16.55 8.34 12.52
CA GLU A 265 -17.68 8.11 13.44
C GLU A 265 -18.67 9.28 13.40
N ALA A 266 -18.19 10.52 13.36
CA ALA A 266 -19.04 11.70 13.20
C ALA A 266 -19.80 11.70 11.86
N ALA A 267 -19.26 11.04 10.83
CA ALA A 267 -19.93 10.81 9.57
C ALA A 267 -20.98 9.67 9.60
N GLY A 268 -21.07 8.92 10.70
CA GLY A 268 -22.00 7.79 10.86
C GLY A 268 -21.38 6.41 10.66
N GLY A 269 -20.06 6.33 10.46
CA GLY A 269 -19.33 5.07 10.33
C GLY A 269 -19.19 4.35 11.67
N LYS A 270 -19.26 3.01 11.67
CA LYS A 270 -18.90 2.17 12.82
C LYS A 270 -17.47 1.74 12.73
N CYS A 271 -16.61 2.29 13.59
CA CYS A 271 -15.18 2.17 13.45
C CYS A 271 -14.55 1.11 14.37
N LYS A 272 -13.41 0.60 13.92
CA LYS A 272 -12.49 -0.21 14.72
C LYS A 272 -11.05 0.05 14.27
N GLN A 273 -10.21 0.43 15.22
CA GLN A 273 -8.76 0.34 15.04
C GLN A 273 -8.30 -1.12 15.09
N LYS A 274 -7.54 -1.54 14.08
CA LYS A 274 -7.04 -2.91 13.89
C LYS A 274 -5.51 -2.90 13.95
N PRO A 275 -4.93 -3.26 15.11
CA PRO A 275 -3.50 -3.53 15.20
C PRO A 275 -3.13 -4.73 14.31
N PHE A 276 -2.02 -4.65 13.60
CA PHE A 276 -1.52 -5.71 12.74
C PHE A 276 -0.10 -6.18 13.11
N LEU A 277 0.72 -5.28 13.69
CA LEU A 277 2.05 -5.60 14.17
C LEU A 277 2.39 -4.73 15.40
N GLU A 278 3.18 -5.28 16.32
CA GLU A 278 3.57 -4.57 17.54
C GLU A 278 4.42 -3.34 17.21
N GLY A 279 4.19 -2.24 17.92
CA GLY A 279 4.89 -0.96 17.70
C GLY A 279 4.23 -0.07 16.64
N PHE A 280 3.61 -0.63 15.60
CA PHE A 280 2.93 0.12 14.54
C PHE A 280 1.64 0.79 15.03
N ALA A 281 1.32 1.94 14.44
CA ALA A 281 -0.01 2.51 14.49
C ALA A 281 -1.02 1.57 13.80
N PRO A 282 -2.28 1.50 14.26
CA PRO A 282 -3.26 0.53 13.75
C PRO A 282 -3.94 1.01 12.47
N ASN A 283 -4.48 0.09 11.66
CA ASN A 283 -5.41 0.50 10.60
C ASN A 283 -6.70 1.05 11.22
N VAL A 284 -7.29 2.08 10.63
CA VAL A 284 -8.61 2.59 11.01
C VAL A 284 -9.64 2.08 10.00
N VAL A 285 -10.54 1.19 10.40
CA VAL A 285 -11.56 0.61 9.52
C VAL A 285 -12.95 1.02 9.99
N CYS A 286 -13.71 1.72 9.16
CA CYS A 286 -15.02 2.26 9.50
C CYS A 286 -16.09 1.83 8.52
N ARG A 287 -17.10 1.09 9.01
CA ARG A 287 -18.15 0.51 8.18
C ARG A 287 -19.45 1.30 8.25
N PHE A 288 -19.98 1.62 7.08
CA PHE A 288 -21.35 2.06 6.83
C PHE A 288 -22.16 0.83 6.43
N LYS A 289 -23.14 0.45 7.26
CA LYS A 289 -23.94 -0.74 7.01
C LYS A 289 -24.90 -0.48 5.85
N GLY A 290 -24.93 -1.40 4.88
CA GLY A 290 -25.89 -1.37 3.79
C GLY A 290 -27.33 -1.62 4.24
N THR A 291 -28.31 -1.09 3.51
CA THR A 291 -29.74 -1.33 3.75
C THR A 291 -30.17 -2.71 3.29
N ASP A 292 -29.51 -3.26 2.27
CA ASP A 292 -29.82 -4.59 1.76
C ASP A 292 -29.22 -5.67 2.68
N ASN A 293 -29.87 -6.83 2.74
CA ASN A 293 -29.32 -7.99 3.43
C ASN A 293 -28.24 -8.65 2.56
N THR A 294 -27.07 -8.02 2.46
CA THR A 294 -25.94 -8.44 1.63
C THR A 294 -24.64 -8.51 2.42
N THR A 295 -23.77 -9.44 2.04
CA THR A 295 -22.37 -9.51 2.52
C THR A 295 -21.42 -8.71 1.64
N GLY A 296 -21.89 -8.17 0.52
CA GLY A 296 -21.10 -7.35 -0.39
C GLY A 296 -20.49 -6.14 0.32
N LEU A 297 -19.27 -5.80 -0.06
CA LEU A 297 -18.49 -4.74 0.55
C LEU A 297 -17.74 -3.93 -0.53
N VAL A 298 -17.90 -2.61 -0.49
CA VAL A 298 -17.09 -1.66 -1.25
C VAL A 298 -16.15 -0.96 -0.29
N ILE A 299 -14.86 -0.88 -0.63
CA ILE A 299 -13.83 -0.26 0.22
C ILE A 299 -13.27 0.96 -0.51
N LEU A 300 -13.17 2.08 0.20
CA LEU A 300 -12.41 3.24 -0.21
C LEU A 300 -11.35 3.54 0.86
N SER A 301 -10.11 3.78 0.44
CA SER A 301 -9.01 3.97 1.38
C SER A 301 -7.95 4.95 0.94
N GLY A 302 -7.10 5.32 1.89
CA GLY A 302 -5.77 5.91 1.72
C GLY A 302 -4.87 5.45 2.87
N HIS A 303 -3.59 5.79 2.89
CA HIS A 303 -2.73 5.55 4.05
C HIS A 303 -2.43 6.84 4.81
N TYR A 304 -2.39 6.75 6.13
CA TYR A 304 -2.15 7.91 6.97
C TYR A 304 -0.75 7.96 7.55
N ASP A 305 0.02 6.87 7.46
CA ASP A 305 1.44 6.93 7.73
C ASP A 305 2.20 7.63 6.61
N SER A 306 3.43 8.05 6.91
CA SER A 306 4.25 8.84 5.98
C SER A 306 5.72 8.63 6.30
N ARG A 307 6.58 8.80 5.30
CA ARG A 307 8.03 8.81 5.46
C ARG A 307 8.64 10.19 5.29
N GLY A 308 9.71 10.44 6.03
CA GLY A 308 10.46 11.70 6.01
C GLY A 308 11.80 11.56 5.30
N SER A 309 12.53 12.69 5.19
CA SER A 309 13.88 12.67 4.63
C SER A 309 14.80 11.72 5.40
N PHE A 310 15.79 11.15 4.71
CA PHE A 310 16.82 10.30 5.33
C PHE A 310 17.37 10.91 6.63
N GLY A 311 17.30 10.15 7.73
CA GLY A 311 17.74 10.57 9.07
C GLY A 311 16.85 11.60 9.78
N SER A 312 15.71 11.98 9.23
CA SER A 312 14.74 12.90 9.84
C SER A 312 13.65 12.14 10.60
N VAL A 313 13.26 12.68 11.76
CA VAL A 313 12.06 12.22 12.48
C VAL A 313 10.77 12.87 11.96
N ARG A 314 10.90 13.98 11.24
CA ARG A 314 9.76 14.75 10.72
C ARG A 314 9.30 14.13 9.40
N ALA A 315 8.10 13.58 9.39
CA ALA A 315 7.42 13.02 8.23
C ALA A 315 5.99 13.56 8.23
N PRO A 316 5.74 14.72 7.58
CA PRO A 316 4.41 15.30 7.55
C PRO A 316 3.53 14.71 6.45
N GLY A 317 4.08 14.18 5.34
CA GLY A 317 3.30 13.49 4.30
C GLY A 317 2.09 14.28 3.81
N GLY A 318 2.26 15.54 3.42
CA GLY A 318 1.17 16.38 2.91
C GLY A 318 0.46 15.73 1.72
N ASP A 319 1.21 15.43 0.68
CA ASP A 319 0.68 14.76 -0.50
C ASP A 319 0.66 13.25 -0.33
N ASP A 320 1.70 12.68 0.27
CA ASP A 320 1.94 11.24 0.43
C ASP A 320 1.80 10.79 1.91
N ASP A 321 0.64 10.30 2.36
CA ASP A 321 -0.68 10.31 1.69
C ASP A 321 -1.72 11.11 2.49
N GLY A 322 -1.30 12.28 2.98
CA GLY A 322 -2.23 13.23 3.60
C GLY A 322 -3.36 13.64 2.65
N SER A 323 -3.09 13.71 1.35
CA SER A 323 -4.03 14.09 0.31
C SER A 323 -5.12 13.02 0.09
N GLY A 324 -4.76 11.74 0.02
CA GLY A 324 -5.69 10.61 -0.08
C GLY A 324 -6.57 10.48 1.16
N VAL A 325 -5.99 10.60 2.36
CA VAL A 325 -6.78 10.61 3.61
C VAL A 325 -7.74 11.82 3.65
N THR A 326 -7.28 13.00 3.24
CA THR A 326 -8.12 14.21 3.15
C THR A 326 -9.30 14.01 2.19
N HIS A 327 -9.04 13.37 1.05
CA HIS A 327 -10.04 12.96 0.07
C HIS A 327 -11.08 12.00 0.69
N VAL A 328 -10.66 10.95 1.40
CA VAL A 328 -11.58 9.99 2.03
C VAL A 328 -12.41 10.66 3.14
N LEU A 329 -11.81 11.54 3.93
CA LEU A 329 -12.50 12.31 4.97
C LEU A 329 -13.56 13.26 4.39
N ALA A 330 -13.29 13.88 3.25
CA ALA A 330 -14.27 14.74 2.59
C ALA A 330 -15.49 13.94 2.09
N ILE A 331 -15.26 12.73 1.58
CA ILE A 331 -16.34 11.81 1.18
C ILE A 331 -17.15 11.37 2.41
N ALA A 332 -16.49 11.04 3.53
CA ALA A 332 -17.17 10.74 4.79
C ALA A 332 -18.09 11.89 5.23
N GLN A 333 -17.60 13.12 5.19
CA GLN A 333 -18.38 14.31 5.53
C GLN A 333 -19.59 14.45 4.60
N ALA A 334 -19.39 14.32 3.28
CA ALA A 334 -20.47 14.44 2.30
C ALA A 334 -21.54 13.33 2.43
N ILE A 335 -21.15 12.11 2.84
CA ILE A 335 -22.08 11.02 3.20
C ILE A 335 -23.03 11.47 4.31
N SER A 336 -22.48 12.06 5.37
CA SER A 336 -23.26 12.55 6.52
C SER A 336 -24.15 13.74 6.15
N ASP A 337 -23.59 14.75 5.49
CA ASP A 337 -24.30 16.00 5.15
C ASP A 337 -25.50 15.74 4.23
N ASN A 338 -25.36 14.79 3.31
CA ASN A 338 -26.44 14.38 2.40
C ASN A 338 -27.30 13.24 2.96
N LYS A 339 -26.99 12.74 4.18
CA LYS A 339 -27.71 11.65 4.86
C LYS A 339 -27.85 10.40 3.98
N ILE A 340 -26.76 10.02 3.31
CA ILE A 340 -26.76 8.94 2.34
C ILE A 340 -26.88 7.59 3.05
N SER A 341 -27.77 6.74 2.53
CA SER A 341 -27.84 5.32 2.92
C SER A 341 -27.44 4.46 1.72
N PHE A 342 -26.42 3.63 1.89
CA PHE A 342 -25.95 2.72 0.85
C PHE A 342 -26.77 1.44 0.83
N ASN A 343 -26.96 0.84 -0.36
CA ASN A 343 -27.63 -0.44 -0.48
C ASN A 343 -26.70 -1.57 -0.03
N THR A 344 -25.42 -1.51 -0.46
CA THR A 344 -24.34 -2.43 -0.08
C THR A 344 -23.52 -1.86 1.08
N ASN A 345 -22.78 -2.71 1.81
CA ASN A 345 -21.87 -2.20 2.84
C ASN A 345 -20.74 -1.40 2.21
N VAL A 346 -20.36 -0.31 2.87
CA VAL A 346 -19.22 0.53 2.49
C VAL A 346 -18.25 0.59 3.66
N GLU A 347 -16.96 0.47 3.38
CA GLU A 347 -15.89 0.76 4.34
C GLU A 347 -15.04 1.92 3.86
N LEU A 348 -14.80 2.86 4.78
CA LEU A 348 -13.74 3.84 4.66
C LEU A 348 -12.59 3.36 5.54
N VAL A 349 -11.40 3.28 4.96
CA VAL A 349 -10.23 2.73 5.64
C VAL A 349 -9.05 3.69 5.53
N ALA A 350 -8.35 3.91 6.64
CA ALA A 350 -7.05 4.57 6.64
C ALA A 350 -5.99 3.56 7.10
N PHE A 351 -5.06 3.20 6.22
CA PHE A 351 -4.00 2.22 6.50
C PHE A 351 -2.80 2.86 7.18
N ALA A 352 -2.10 2.07 7.99
CA ALA A 352 -0.75 2.38 8.46
C ALA A 352 0.23 1.33 7.96
N GLY A 353 1.52 1.65 7.95
CA GLY A 353 2.57 0.73 7.54
C GLY A 353 2.68 0.55 6.02
N GLU A 354 2.10 1.47 5.23
CA GLU A 354 2.24 1.47 3.77
C GLU A 354 3.73 1.64 3.42
N GLU A 355 4.35 2.64 4.03
CA GLU A 355 5.72 3.10 3.78
C GLU A 355 6.81 2.09 4.22
N GLN A 356 6.40 1.09 4.99
CA GLN A 356 7.23 -0.03 5.43
C GLN A 356 6.91 -1.34 4.67
N GLY A 357 6.21 -1.23 3.54
CA GLY A 357 5.94 -2.34 2.63
C GLY A 357 4.52 -2.89 2.73
N LEU A 358 3.52 -2.00 2.73
CA LEU A 358 2.09 -2.32 2.70
C LEU A 358 1.60 -3.16 3.90
N LEU A 359 2.28 -3.07 5.05
CA LEU A 359 2.11 -4.01 6.15
C LEU A 359 0.68 -4.01 6.70
N GLY A 360 0.07 -2.83 6.87
CA GLY A 360 -1.30 -2.71 7.35
C GLY A 360 -2.32 -3.24 6.36
N SER A 361 -2.25 -2.83 5.09
CA SER A 361 -3.21 -3.31 4.09
C SER A 361 -3.06 -4.78 3.78
N ARG A 362 -1.84 -5.35 3.78
CA ARG A 362 -1.60 -6.79 3.65
C ARG A 362 -2.23 -7.57 4.79
N ALA A 363 -2.06 -7.12 6.03
CA ALA A 363 -2.70 -7.76 7.18
C ALA A 363 -4.23 -7.74 7.06
N TYR A 364 -4.81 -6.61 6.63
CA TYR A 364 -6.26 -6.50 6.50
C TYR A 364 -6.82 -7.31 5.31
N ALA A 365 -6.16 -7.27 4.15
CA ALA A 365 -6.53 -8.06 2.99
C ALA A 365 -6.42 -9.58 3.29
N ALA A 366 -5.41 -10.01 4.03
CA ALA A 366 -5.28 -11.39 4.50
C ALA A 366 -6.40 -11.78 5.47
N GLU A 367 -6.77 -10.89 6.41
CA GLU A 367 -7.92 -11.11 7.31
C GLU A 367 -9.22 -11.29 6.51
N LEU A 368 -9.49 -10.40 5.55
CA LEU A 368 -10.67 -10.47 4.68
C LEU A 368 -10.66 -11.75 3.83
N ARG A 369 -9.49 -12.17 3.35
CA ARG A 369 -9.34 -13.43 2.60
C ARG A 369 -9.70 -14.62 3.46
N GLN A 370 -9.19 -14.69 4.69
CA GLN A 370 -9.46 -15.77 5.65
C GLN A 370 -10.94 -15.81 6.05
N ALA A 371 -11.60 -14.64 6.15
CA ALA A 371 -13.02 -14.52 6.44
C ALA A 371 -13.94 -14.78 5.23
N ASP A 372 -13.38 -15.15 4.07
CA ASP A 372 -14.11 -15.31 2.81
C ASP A 372 -14.97 -14.07 2.45
N ALA A 373 -14.42 -12.88 2.65
CA ALA A 373 -15.12 -11.62 2.43
C ALA A 373 -15.51 -11.44 0.96
N ASN A 374 -16.73 -10.94 0.74
CA ASN A 374 -17.27 -10.64 -0.58
C ASN A 374 -16.98 -9.17 -0.96
N ILE A 375 -15.76 -8.92 -1.45
CA ILE A 375 -15.33 -7.58 -1.86
C ILE A 375 -15.81 -7.32 -3.30
N THR A 376 -16.67 -6.32 -3.46
CA THR A 376 -17.19 -5.88 -4.77
C THR A 376 -16.18 -4.99 -5.49
N LEU A 377 -15.54 -4.08 -4.76
CA LEU A 377 -14.52 -3.16 -5.26
C LEU A 377 -13.75 -2.56 -4.09
N MET A 378 -12.44 -2.42 -4.23
CA MET A 378 -11.57 -1.62 -3.39
C MET A 378 -10.88 -0.55 -4.24
N ILE A 379 -10.92 0.71 -3.78
CA ILE A 379 -10.24 1.85 -4.41
C ILE A 379 -9.27 2.43 -3.40
N GLN A 380 -7.98 2.49 -3.75
CA GLN A 380 -6.98 3.24 -3.02
C GLN A 380 -6.84 4.64 -3.60
N ALA A 381 -6.91 5.66 -2.76
CA ALA A 381 -6.42 6.99 -3.04
C ALA A 381 -5.02 7.12 -2.43
N ASP A 382 -4.05 7.52 -3.23
CA ASP A 382 -2.68 7.73 -2.77
C ASP A 382 -2.01 8.77 -3.69
N MET A 383 -1.49 9.83 -3.09
CA MET A 383 -0.93 11.02 -3.72
C MET A 383 -1.87 11.64 -4.77
N LEU A 384 -2.66 12.62 -4.35
CA LEU A 384 -3.72 13.21 -5.16
C LEU A 384 -3.52 14.70 -5.44
N ALA A 385 -2.58 15.36 -4.75
CA ALA A 385 -2.54 16.81 -4.68
C ALA A 385 -1.51 17.43 -5.61
N TYR A 386 -0.34 16.83 -5.85
CA TYR A 386 0.69 17.49 -6.62
C TYR A 386 0.38 17.49 -8.12
N ARG A 387 0.58 18.66 -8.72
CA ARG A 387 0.75 18.81 -10.17
C ARG A 387 1.71 19.94 -10.46
N ASP A 388 2.44 19.84 -11.57
CA ASP A 388 3.10 21.02 -12.11
C ASP A 388 2.02 22.05 -12.50
N PRO A 389 2.13 23.33 -12.10
CA PRO A 389 1.14 24.35 -12.46
C PRO A 389 0.86 24.50 -13.96
N SER A 390 1.79 24.08 -14.82
CA SER A 390 1.65 24.05 -16.28
C SER A 390 0.91 22.83 -16.83
N GLU A 391 0.75 21.77 -16.03
CA GLU A 391 -0.04 20.59 -16.37
C GLU A 391 -1.53 20.77 -16.01
N PRO A 392 -2.47 20.15 -16.75
CA PRO A 392 -3.88 20.15 -16.37
C PRO A 392 -4.11 19.34 -15.09
N LEU A 393 -5.31 19.45 -14.51
CA LEU A 393 -5.75 18.52 -13.48
C LEU A 393 -5.75 17.10 -14.05
N GLN A 394 -5.23 16.14 -13.31
CA GLN A 394 -5.00 14.78 -13.80
C GLN A 394 -5.57 13.72 -12.86
N LEU A 395 -5.79 12.54 -13.42
CA LEU A 395 -6.15 11.33 -12.70
C LEU A 395 -5.38 10.15 -13.32
N GLY A 396 -4.37 9.67 -12.61
CA GLY A 396 -3.64 8.45 -12.91
C GLY A 396 -4.41 7.21 -12.45
N LEU A 397 -4.40 6.18 -13.29
CA LEU A 397 -4.89 4.83 -12.98
C LEU A 397 -3.74 3.82 -13.12
N PRO A 398 -3.71 2.74 -12.34
CA PRO A 398 -2.58 1.81 -12.36
C PRO A 398 -2.43 1.15 -13.74
N GLU A 399 -1.21 1.18 -14.28
CA GLU A 399 -0.88 0.51 -15.54
C GLU A 399 -0.84 -1.03 -15.39
N PHE A 400 -0.37 -1.52 -14.23
CA PHE A 400 -0.04 -2.94 -14.07
C PHE A 400 -0.80 -3.67 -12.97
N ILE A 401 -0.88 -3.12 -11.75
CA ILE A 401 -1.46 -3.81 -10.58
C ILE A 401 -2.88 -3.31 -10.34
N GLY A 402 -3.87 -4.19 -10.52
CA GLY A 402 -5.28 -3.84 -10.33
C GLY A 402 -6.21 -4.61 -11.26
N LEU A 403 -7.51 -4.46 -11.06
CA LEU A 403 -8.53 -5.01 -11.94
C LEU A 403 -8.84 -4.00 -13.07
N PRO A 404 -8.59 -4.34 -14.35
CA PRO A 404 -8.82 -3.41 -15.46
C PRO A 404 -10.26 -2.88 -15.53
N GLU A 405 -11.25 -3.73 -15.24
CA GLU A 405 -12.67 -3.32 -15.18
C GLU A 405 -12.93 -2.20 -14.17
N ALA A 406 -12.24 -2.21 -13.03
CA ALA A 406 -12.36 -1.17 -12.01
C ALA A 406 -11.75 0.15 -12.51
N GLY A 407 -10.56 0.10 -13.12
CA GLY A 407 -9.94 1.28 -13.74
C GLY A 407 -10.79 1.87 -14.86
N HIS A 408 -11.36 1.03 -15.73
CA HIS A 408 -12.29 1.49 -16.77
C HIS A 408 -13.54 2.16 -16.18
N LEU A 409 -14.09 1.61 -15.09
CA LEU A 409 -15.24 2.22 -14.42
C LEU A 409 -14.88 3.62 -13.89
N VAL A 410 -13.77 3.76 -13.17
CA VAL A 410 -13.29 5.05 -12.64
C VAL A 410 -13.07 6.05 -13.78
N ALA A 411 -12.41 5.66 -14.87
CA ALA A 411 -12.18 6.52 -16.03
C ALA A 411 -13.48 7.02 -16.68
N ASN A 412 -14.50 6.16 -16.80
CA ASN A 412 -15.78 6.55 -17.40
C ASN A 412 -16.63 7.40 -16.45
N VAL A 413 -16.56 7.16 -15.15
CA VAL A 413 -17.17 8.03 -14.13
C VAL A 413 -16.53 9.42 -14.17
N SER A 414 -15.20 9.51 -14.34
CA SER A 414 -14.49 10.80 -14.49
C SER A 414 -15.03 11.62 -15.66
N LYS A 415 -15.25 10.99 -16.82
CA LYS A 415 -15.80 11.69 -18.00
C LYS A 415 -17.18 12.30 -17.76
N ILE A 416 -17.96 11.76 -16.83
CA ILE A 416 -19.33 12.21 -16.54
C ILE A 416 -19.32 13.30 -15.46
N TYR A 417 -18.56 13.10 -14.38
CA TYR A 417 -18.67 13.93 -13.17
C TYR A 417 -17.47 14.86 -12.90
N ALA A 418 -16.35 14.65 -13.60
CA ALA A 418 -15.16 15.50 -13.54
C ALA A 418 -14.44 15.56 -14.91
N PRO A 419 -15.10 16.07 -15.97
CA PRO A 419 -14.53 16.14 -17.31
C PRO A 419 -13.31 17.07 -17.43
N GLU A 420 -13.03 17.88 -16.40
CA GLU A 420 -11.82 18.68 -16.28
C GLU A 420 -10.54 17.86 -16.04
N LEU A 421 -10.66 16.61 -15.59
CA LEU A 421 -9.53 15.72 -15.34
C LEU A 421 -9.02 15.08 -16.65
N THR A 422 -7.72 15.18 -16.87
CA THR A 422 -7.00 14.39 -17.86
C THR A 422 -6.70 13.02 -17.27
N VAL A 423 -7.43 12.00 -17.71
CA VAL A 423 -7.29 10.62 -17.21
C VAL A 423 -6.28 9.85 -18.06
N GLY A 424 -5.36 9.13 -17.42
CA GLY A 424 -4.40 8.26 -18.09
C GLY A 424 -3.83 7.17 -17.19
N LEU A 425 -2.91 6.37 -17.74
CA LEU A 425 -2.23 5.34 -16.97
C LEU A 425 -1.01 5.92 -16.25
N SER A 426 -0.76 5.42 -15.05
CA SER A 426 0.42 5.69 -14.26
C SER A 426 1.19 4.40 -14.03
N ALA A 427 2.49 4.48 -14.29
CA ALA A 427 3.45 3.45 -13.93
C ALA A 427 4.01 3.65 -12.51
N ALA A 428 3.59 4.73 -11.81
CA ALA A 428 3.87 4.90 -10.40
C ALA A 428 3.27 3.71 -9.67
N CYS A 429 4.16 2.94 -9.06
CA CYS A 429 3.84 1.69 -8.41
C CYS A 429 4.58 1.69 -7.06
N CYS A 430 3.95 1.23 -5.99
CA CYS A 430 2.56 0.78 -5.85
C CYS A 430 2.08 1.16 -4.45
N SER A 431 0.80 0.91 -4.17
CA SER A 431 0.15 1.29 -2.91
C SER A 431 -0.74 0.15 -2.40
N ASP A 432 -1.52 0.40 -1.35
CA ASP A 432 -2.32 -0.60 -0.63
C ASP A 432 -3.30 -1.41 -1.49
N HIS A 433 -3.72 -0.90 -2.65
CA HIS A 433 -4.55 -1.66 -3.61
C HIS A 433 -3.88 -2.97 -4.06
N GLN A 434 -2.55 -3.01 -4.10
CA GLN A 434 -1.79 -4.21 -4.41
C GLN A 434 -2.09 -5.33 -3.41
N SER A 435 -2.16 -5.02 -2.11
CA SER A 435 -2.46 -5.99 -1.05
C SER A 435 -3.79 -6.72 -1.29
N PHE A 436 -4.78 -6.01 -1.82
CA PHE A 436 -6.08 -6.59 -2.17
C PHE A 436 -6.03 -7.37 -3.49
N HIS A 437 -5.36 -6.81 -4.50
CA HIS A 437 -5.16 -7.47 -5.80
C HIS A 437 -4.47 -8.83 -5.63
N GLU A 438 -3.40 -8.89 -4.84
CA GLU A 438 -2.64 -10.10 -4.52
C GLU A 438 -3.44 -11.16 -3.76
N GLN A 439 -4.53 -10.78 -3.08
CA GLN A 439 -5.46 -11.72 -2.42
C GLN A 439 -6.61 -12.17 -3.33
N GLY A 440 -6.61 -11.73 -4.59
CA GLY A 440 -7.66 -12.00 -5.56
C GLY A 440 -8.94 -11.20 -5.30
N PHE A 441 -8.81 -9.97 -4.80
CA PHE A 441 -9.92 -9.02 -4.68
C PHE A 441 -9.91 -7.98 -5.82
N PRO A 442 -11.09 -7.48 -6.23
CA PRO A 442 -11.20 -6.42 -7.23
C PRO A 442 -10.67 -5.09 -6.65
N ALA A 443 -9.47 -4.68 -7.04
CA ALA A 443 -8.82 -3.48 -6.51
C ALA A 443 -8.33 -2.54 -7.63
N THR A 444 -8.31 -1.24 -7.37
CA THR A 444 -7.71 -0.22 -8.24
C THR A 444 -7.18 0.94 -7.40
N GLN A 445 -6.44 1.84 -8.03
CA GLN A 445 -5.89 3.05 -7.43
C GLN A 445 -6.31 4.27 -8.24
N VAL A 446 -6.42 5.41 -7.55
CA VAL A 446 -6.39 6.75 -8.14
C VAL A 446 -5.12 7.46 -7.66
N PHE A 447 -4.43 8.10 -8.60
CA PHE A 447 -3.17 8.81 -8.39
C PHE A 447 -3.24 10.19 -9.06
N GLU A 448 -2.41 11.13 -8.65
CA GLU A 448 -2.42 12.53 -9.11
C GLU A 448 -2.09 12.71 -10.59
N ARG A 449 -1.34 11.80 -11.21
CA ARG A 449 -0.76 12.03 -12.53
C ARG A 449 -0.78 10.83 -13.46
N ALA A 450 -1.08 11.06 -14.73
CA ALA A 450 -0.93 10.06 -15.79
C ALA A 450 0.55 9.96 -16.22
N GLY A 451 1.38 9.35 -15.38
CA GLY A 451 2.82 9.23 -15.62
C GLY A 451 3.62 8.90 -14.37
N PRO A 452 4.95 9.12 -14.38
CA PRO A 452 5.80 8.94 -13.20
C PRO A 452 5.48 9.98 -12.12
N ILE A 453 6.01 9.74 -10.91
CA ILE A 453 5.99 10.69 -9.80
C ILE A 453 6.83 11.91 -10.19
N ILE A 454 6.25 13.11 -10.05
CA ILE A 454 6.94 14.38 -10.30
C ILE A 454 6.95 15.31 -9.08
N ASP A 455 6.41 14.88 -7.95
CA ASP A 455 6.45 15.67 -6.73
C ASP A 455 7.89 15.71 -6.18
N PRO A 456 8.56 16.89 -6.14
CA PRO A 456 9.90 17.00 -5.55
C PRO A 456 9.92 16.74 -4.03
N MET A 457 8.75 16.73 -3.37
CA MET A 457 8.62 16.44 -1.94
C MET A 457 8.29 14.99 -1.61
N TYR A 458 8.21 14.09 -2.61
CA TYR A 458 8.03 12.65 -2.38
C TYR A 458 9.04 12.10 -1.36
N HIS A 459 8.54 11.40 -0.31
CA HIS A 459 9.31 10.91 0.84
C HIS A 459 10.25 11.96 1.48
N ASN A 460 9.82 13.21 1.54
CA ASN A 460 10.59 14.33 2.07
C ASN A 460 9.94 14.96 3.30
N SER A 461 10.76 15.42 4.25
CA SER A 461 10.28 16.15 5.43
C SER A 461 9.61 17.49 5.09
N GLY A 462 9.80 17.99 3.86
CA GLY A 462 9.16 19.19 3.33
C GLY A 462 7.81 18.95 2.65
N ASP A 463 7.30 17.71 2.61
CA ASP A 463 5.99 17.41 2.07
C ASP A 463 4.89 17.99 2.98
N LEU A 464 4.45 19.19 2.62
CA LEU A 464 3.46 20.01 3.32
C LEU A 464 2.41 20.48 2.31
N SER A 465 1.28 20.99 2.80
CA SER A 465 0.19 21.42 1.91
C SER A 465 0.31 22.88 1.46
N GLU A 466 0.98 23.75 2.24
CA GLU A 466 1.22 25.14 1.86
C GLU A 466 2.46 25.28 0.94
N ARG A 467 2.39 24.71 -0.28
CA ARG A 467 3.47 24.79 -1.28
C ARG A 467 2.95 24.86 -2.71
N SER A 468 3.82 25.33 -3.61
CA SER A 468 3.52 25.31 -5.05
C SER A 468 3.33 23.88 -5.54
N GLY A 469 2.31 23.68 -6.36
CA GLY A 469 1.95 22.39 -6.94
C GLY A 469 0.96 21.57 -6.13
N TYR A 470 0.83 21.80 -4.82
CA TYR A 470 -0.20 21.15 -3.99
C TYR A 470 -1.58 21.78 -4.29
N ASP A 471 -2.42 21.06 -5.04
CA ASP A 471 -3.69 21.57 -5.58
C ASP A 471 -4.91 20.81 -5.04
N LEU A 472 -5.58 21.39 -4.05
CA LEU A 472 -6.81 20.82 -3.50
C LEU A 472 -7.97 20.75 -4.49
N GLU A 473 -7.94 21.51 -5.59
CA GLU A 473 -8.94 21.34 -6.65
C GLU A 473 -8.78 20.01 -7.37
N GLN A 474 -7.53 19.55 -7.57
CA GLN A 474 -7.28 18.21 -8.09
C GLN A 474 -7.80 17.14 -7.13
N VAL A 475 -7.43 17.24 -5.84
CA VAL A 475 -7.91 16.33 -4.80
C VAL A 475 -9.44 16.27 -4.78
N ARG A 476 -10.11 17.43 -4.88
CA ARG A 476 -11.58 17.51 -4.93
C ARG A 476 -12.15 16.89 -6.19
N SER A 477 -11.58 17.13 -7.36
CA SER A 477 -12.08 16.54 -8.61
C SER A 477 -11.89 15.03 -8.62
N ILE A 478 -10.77 14.50 -8.11
CA ILE A 478 -10.58 13.06 -7.92
C ILE A 478 -11.60 12.51 -6.91
N ALA A 479 -11.86 13.22 -5.81
CA ALA A 479 -12.89 12.86 -4.83
C ALA A 479 -14.30 12.81 -5.42
N LYS A 480 -14.64 13.69 -6.37
CA LYS A 480 -15.91 13.59 -7.10
C LYS A 480 -16.00 12.27 -7.86
N VAL A 481 -14.91 11.85 -8.52
CA VAL A 481 -14.87 10.61 -9.31
C VAL A 481 -15.05 9.41 -8.40
N THR A 482 -14.21 9.25 -7.38
CA THR A 482 -14.26 8.09 -6.48
C THR A 482 -15.56 8.03 -5.70
N PHE A 483 -16.13 9.18 -5.29
CA PHE A 483 -17.41 9.21 -4.61
C PHE A 483 -18.57 8.83 -5.55
N ALA A 484 -18.57 9.33 -6.78
CA ALA A 484 -19.53 8.89 -7.79
C ALA A 484 -19.39 7.38 -8.07
N THR A 485 -18.17 6.86 -8.19
CA THR A 485 -17.94 5.41 -8.33
C THR A 485 -18.50 4.64 -7.14
N LEU A 486 -18.26 5.10 -5.92
CA LEU A 486 -18.80 4.50 -4.70
C LEU A 486 -20.34 4.46 -4.72
N LEU A 487 -21.00 5.56 -5.11
CA LEU A 487 -22.46 5.64 -5.21
C LEU A 487 -23.03 4.70 -6.28
N GLU A 488 -22.40 4.62 -7.44
CA GLU A 488 -22.83 3.75 -8.56
C GLU A 488 -22.63 2.26 -8.23
N VAL A 489 -21.54 1.90 -7.55
CA VAL A 489 -21.21 0.50 -7.22
C VAL A 489 -21.94 0.01 -5.98
N ALA A 490 -22.02 0.82 -4.91
CA ALA A 490 -22.68 0.41 -3.68
C ALA A 490 -24.21 0.50 -3.80
N GLY A 491 -24.71 1.35 -4.70
CA GLY A 491 -26.10 1.80 -4.72
C GLY A 491 -26.40 2.71 -3.53
N PHE A 492 -27.33 3.65 -3.68
CA PHE A 492 -27.67 4.58 -2.62
C PHE A 492 -29.13 5.03 -2.65
N SER A 493 -29.58 5.55 -1.51
CA SER A 493 -30.84 6.26 -1.33
C SER A 493 -30.62 7.53 -0.54
N LEU A 494 -31.48 8.51 -0.81
CA LEU A 494 -31.53 9.81 -0.13
C LEU A 494 -32.80 9.88 0.72
N PRO A 495 -32.82 10.71 1.78
CA PRO A 495 -34.05 10.98 2.51
C PRO A 495 -35.13 11.53 1.56
N VAL A 496 -36.37 11.10 1.77
CA VAL A 496 -37.53 11.67 1.06
C VAL A 496 -37.61 13.16 1.42
N GLN A 497 -37.65 14.03 0.42
CA GLN A 497 -37.95 15.44 0.63
C GLN A 497 -39.43 15.53 1.04
N GLU A 498 -39.69 15.93 2.29
CA GLU A 498 -41.03 16.22 2.80
C GLU A 498 -41.64 17.48 2.18
#